data_AF-A0A970F4T5-F1
#
_entry.id   AF-A0A970F4T5-F1
#
_cell.length_a   1.000
_cell.length_b   1.000
_cell.length_c   1.000
_cell.angle_alpha   90.00
_cell.angle_beta   90.00
_cell.angle_gamma   90.00
#
_symmetry.space_group_name_H-M   'P 1'
#
loop_
_entity.id
_entity.type
_entity.pdbx_description
1 polymer ?
#
loop_
_entity_poly.entity_id
_entity_poly.type
_entity_poly.pdbx_seq_one_letter_code
_entity_poly.pdbx_strand_id
1 'polypeptide(L)' 'GKPGRDAREDYEYERKGVVNIFMANEPLKGKRYVKVLPGKTKKDWAEVIKEIADKHYLKVKRLYQTISS' A
#
# COMPACT_ATOMS: atom_id res chain seq x y z
N GLY A 1 -40.58 -6.50 24.13
CA GLY A 1 -39.99 -5.60 23.11
C GLY A 1 -41.10 -4.73 22.55
N LYS A 2 -40.84 -3.43 22.30
CA LYS A 2 -41.83 -2.53 21.68
C LYS A 2 -41.86 -2.74 20.16
N PRO A 3 -43.03 -2.71 19.49
CA PRO A 3 -43.13 -2.75 18.03
C PRO A 3 -42.52 -1.47 17.43
N GLY A 4 -41.76 -1.58 16.33
CA GLY A 4 -41.22 -0.42 15.59
C GLY A 4 -39.72 -0.16 15.74
N ARG A 5 -38.91 -1.13 16.17
CA ARG A 5 -37.46 -1.07 16.01
C ARG A 5 -37.03 -2.00 14.90
N ASP A 6 -36.59 -1.42 13.79
CA ASP A 6 -35.86 -2.16 12.75
C ASP A 6 -34.64 -2.85 13.36
N ALA A 7 -34.32 -4.04 12.87
CA ALA A 7 -33.12 -4.76 13.27
C ALA A 7 -31.90 -3.88 13.00
N ARG A 8 -31.17 -3.52 14.06
CA ARG A 8 -29.84 -2.92 13.91
C ARG A 8 -28.87 -4.05 13.65
N GLU A 9 -28.38 -4.12 12.43
CA GLU A 9 -27.21 -4.92 12.10
C GLU A 9 -25.97 -4.16 12.60
N ASP A 10 -25.35 -4.69 13.65
CA ASP A 10 -24.04 -4.23 14.09
C ASP A 10 -23.01 -4.79 13.10
N TYR A 11 -22.29 -3.91 12.41
CA TYR A 11 -21.21 -4.30 11.52
C TYR A 11 -20.00 -4.74 12.35
N GLU A 12 -19.88 -6.04 12.61
CA GLU A 12 -18.67 -6.59 13.21
C GLU A 12 -17.52 -6.55 12.20
N TYR A 13 -16.48 -5.79 12.54
CA TYR A 13 -15.25 -5.75 11.76
C TYR A 13 -14.35 -6.92 12.16
N GLU A 14 -14.34 -7.97 11.35
CA GLU A 14 -13.34 -9.04 11.47
C GLU A 14 -12.04 -8.65 10.76
N ARG A 15 -10.95 -8.49 11.54
CA ARG A 15 -9.62 -8.24 10.98
C ARG A 15 -9.02 -9.55 10.45
N LYS A 16 -9.09 -9.78 9.13
CA LYS A 16 -8.58 -10.98 8.43
C LYS A 16 -7.05 -11.05 8.32
N GLY A 17 -6.32 -10.58 9.34
CA GLY A 17 -4.86 -10.56 9.38
C GLY A 17 -4.23 -9.17 9.19
N VAL A 18 -2.91 -9.16 9.03
CA VAL A 18 -2.10 -7.94 8.83
C VAL A 18 -1.38 -8.06 7.49
N VAL A 19 -1.49 -7.02 6.66
CA VAL A 19 -0.72 -6.88 5.42
C VAL A 19 0.10 -5.59 5.48
N ASN A 20 1.19 -5.56 4.71
CA ASN A 20 2.07 -4.41 4.58
C ASN A 20 1.79 -3.71 3.25
N ILE A 21 1.64 -2.39 3.30
CA ILE A 21 1.44 -1.56 2.12
C ILE A 21 2.73 -0.78 1.88
N PHE A 22 3.37 -1.04 0.74
CA PHE A 22 4.49 -0.27 0.24
C PHE A 22 3.99 0.78 -0.74
N MET A 23 4.36 2.04 -0.52
CA MET A 23 3.95 3.15 -1.38
C MET A 23 5.17 3.96 -1.82
N ALA A 24 5.30 4.15 -3.12
CA ALA A 24 6.21 5.13 -3.71
C ALA A 24 5.40 6.26 -4.34
N ASN A 25 5.81 7.50 -4.08
CA ASN A 25 5.10 8.69 -4.53
C ASN A 25 6.05 9.58 -5.34
N GLU A 26 5.61 9.99 -6.53
CA GLU A 26 6.23 11.04 -7.33
C GLU A 26 5.31 12.27 -7.28
N PRO A 27 5.45 13.13 -6.26
CA PRO A 27 4.48 14.20 -5.97
C PRO A 27 4.35 15.19 -7.10
N LEU A 28 5.47 15.56 -7.74
CA LEU A 28 5.49 16.52 -8.86
C LEU A 28 4.73 16.02 -10.10
N LYS A 29 4.59 14.70 -10.26
CA LYS A 29 3.83 14.10 -11.38
C LYS A 29 2.49 13.52 -10.94
N GLY A 30 2.13 13.65 -9.66
CA GLY A 30 0.92 13.08 -9.08
C GLY A 30 0.83 11.54 -9.19
N LYS A 31 1.97 10.84 -9.32
CA LYS A 31 1.98 9.38 -9.50
C LYS A 31 2.22 8.68 -8.17
N ARG A 32 1.50 7.60 -7.93
CA ARG A 32 1.71 6.71 -6.80
C ARG A 32 1.73 5.26 -7.25
N TYR A 33 2.66 4.50 -6.72
CA TYR A 33 2.78 3.06 -6.92
C TYR A 33 2.56 2.40 -5.57
N VAL A 34 1.57 1.50 -5.52
CA VAL A 34 1.17 0.83 -4.29
C VAL A 34 1.33 -0.67 -4.48
N LYS A 35 2.00 -1.32 -3.54
CA LYS A 35 2.15 -2.78 -3.52
C LYS A 35 1.81 -3.32 -2.14
N VAL A 36 0.89 -4.28 -2.11
CA VAL A 36 0.46 -4.95 -0.89
C VAL A 36 1.23 -6.27 -0.79
N LEU A 37 1.93 -6.47 0.31
CA LEU A 37 2.71 -7.67 0.58
C LEU A 37 2.37 -8.21 1.98
N PRO A 38 2.45 -9.54 2.20
CA PRO A 38 2.26 -10.11 3.53
C PRO A 38 3.33 -9.65 4.53
N GLY A 39 4.58 -9.45 4.09
CA GLY A 39 5.73 -9.12 4.94
C GLY A 39 6.33 -7.72 4.70
N LYS A 40 7.17 -7.28 5.64
CA LYS A 40 7.99 -6.05 5.54
C LYS A 40 9.45 -6.32 5.84
N THR A 41 10.12 -7.03 4.94
CA THR A 41 11.57 -7.25 5.00
C THR A 41 12.34 -6.28 4.11
N LYS A 42 13.65 -6.17 4.33
CA LYS A 42 14.55 -5.43 3.42
C LYS A 42 14.52 -5.98 1.99
N LYS A 43 14.31 -7.29 1.84
CA LYS A 43 14.19 -7.96 0.54
C LYS A 43 12.89 -7.53 -0.16
N ASP A 44 11.77 -7.54 0.55
CA ASP A 44 10.49 -7.07 0.02
C ASP A 44 10.59 -5.62 -0.47
N TRP A 45 11.26 -4.75 0.31
CA TRP A 45 11.52 -3.37 -0.11
C TRP A 45 12.34 -3.32 -1.41
N ALA A 46 13.46 -4.06 -1.48
CA ALA A 46 14.31 -4.08 -2.67
C ALA A 46 13.56 -4.55 -3.92
N GLU A 47 12.68 -5.55 -3.79
CA GLU A 47 11.84 -6.04 -4.89
C GLU A 47 10.83 -4.98 -5.36
N VAL A 48 10.21 -4.24 -4.44
CA VAL A 48 9.30 -3.12 -4.78
C VAL A 48 10.05 -2.03 -5.53
N ILE A 49 11.24 -1.64 -5.08
CA ILE A 49 12.03 -0.59 -5.74
C ILE A 49 12.52 -1.04 -7.12
N LYS A 50 12.97 -2.29 -7.23
CA LYS A 50 13.37 -2.87 -8.51
C LYS A 50 12.22 -2.84 -9.52
N GLU A 51 11.03 -3.25 -9.11
CA GLU A 51 9.86 -3.19 -9.98
C GLU A 51 9.56 -1.76 -10.47
N ILE A 52 9.67 -0.77 -9.58
CA ILE A 52 9.45 0.63 -9.95
C ILE A 52 10.50 1.10 -10.96
N ALA A 53 11.78 0.81 -10.72
CA ALA A 53 12.86 1.18 -11.62
C ALA A 53 12.67 0.52 -13.01
N ASP A 54 12.46 -0.80 -13.02
CA ASP A 54 12.42 -1.61 -14.23
C ASP A 54 11.14 -1.39 -15.06
N LYS A 55 10.00 -1.06 -14.42
CA LYS A 55 8.73 -0.87 -15.15
C LYS A 55 8.39 0.58 -15.43
N HIS A 56 8.74 1.51 -14.53
CA HIS A 56 8.25 2.88 -14.59
C HIS A 56 9.32 3.91 -14.94
N TYR A 57 10.61 3.60 -14.75
CA TYR A 57 11.72 4.54 -14.95
C TYR A 57 12.87 3.97 -15.79
N LEU A 58 12.55 3.15 -16.80
CA LEU A 58 13.51 2.51 -17.74
C LEU A 58 14.54 3.45 -18.38
N LYS A 59 14.16 4.72 -18.62
CA LYS A 59 14.99 5.71 -19.31
C LYS A 59 15.71 6.66 -18.36
N VAL A 60 15.61 6.45 -17.05
CA VAL A 60 16.20 7.35 -16.05
C VAL A 60 17.58 6.84 -15.66
N LYS A 61 18.60 7.68 -15.82
CA LYS A 61 20.00 7.33 -15.46
C LYS A 61 20.20 7.13 -13.95
N ARG A 62 19.44 7.86 -13.12
CA ARG A 62 19.52 7.80 -11.66
C ARG A 62 18.19 8.17 -11.02
N LEU A 63 17.70 7.31 -10.15
CA LEU A 63 16.52 7.55 -9.32
C LEU A 63 16.97 7.89 -7.90
N TYR A 64 16.45 8.99 -7.35
CA TYR A 64 16.66 9.38 -5.95
C TYR A 64 15.42 9.01 -5.14
N GLN A 65 15.63 8.37 -3.99
CA GLN A 65 14.56 8.01 -3.07
C GLN A 65 14.86 8.56 -1.68
N THR A 66 13.83 9.10 -1.06
CA THR A 66 13.82 9.43 0.37
C THR A 66 12.86 8.47 1.06
N ILE A 67 13.31 7.86 2.15
CA ILE A 67 12.49 6.98 2.99
C ILE A 67 12.09 7.79 4.22
N SER A 68 10.79 8.03 4.39
CA SER A 68 10.24 8.51 5.66
C SER A 68 9.87 7.31 6.53
N SER A 69 10.33 7.31 7.79
CA SER A 69 9.95 6.32 8.81
C SER A 69 8.48 6.46 9.21
#